data_AF-A0A7Y8J648-F1
#
_entry.id   AF-A0A7Y8J648-F1
#
_cell.length_a   1.000
_cell.length_b   1.000
_cell.length_c   1.000
_cell.angle_alpha   90.00
_cell.angle_beta   90.00
_cell.angle_gamma   90.00
#
_symmetry.space_group_name_H-M   'P 1'
#
loop_
_entity.id
_entity.type
_entity.pdbx_description
1 polymer ?
#
loop_
_entity_poly.entity_id
_entity_poly.type
_entity_poly.pdbx_seq_one_letter_code
_entity_poly.pdbx_strand_id
1 'polypeptide(L)'
;MGQDFWTSCNLNNILITDIESDDFGNIYACGFLGAGIFRSTDQGLNWINLGSGLISQNVFSLKYINDENILYAGTTDSGLYKSTDLGETW
;
A
#
# COMPACT_ATOMS: atom_id res chain seq x y z
N MET A 1 2.20 -33.08 -7.79
CA MET A 1 2.56 -31.68 -8.11
C MET A 1 1.23 -30.96 -8.32
N GLY A 2 0.77 -30.20 -7.32
CA GLY A 2 -0.50 -29.47 -7.43
C GLY A 2 -0.31 -28.30 -8.39
N GLN A 3 -1.28 -28.05 -9.27
CA GLN A 3 -1.30 -26.80 -10.03
C GLN A 3 -1.60 -25.66 -9.06
N ASP A 4 -0.72 -24.66 -9.04
CA ASP A 4 -1.00 -23.40 -8.38
C ASP A 4 -2.06 -22.65 -9.20
N PHE A 5 -3.25 -22.49 -8.62
CA PHE A 5 -4.29 -21.64 -9.19
C PHE A 5 -4.10 -20.23 -8.67
N TRP A 6 -3.88 -19.28 -9.58
CA TRP A 6 -3.91 -17.86 -9.28
C TRP A 6 -5.28 -17.49 -8.71
N THR A 7 -5.30 -16.99 -7.47
CA THR A 7 -6.51 -16.46 -6.81
C THR A 7 -6.34 -14.96 -6.63
N SER A 8 -7.39 -14.18 -6.87
CA SER A 8 -7.34 -12.73 -6.64
C SER A 8 -7.32 -12.40 -5.15
N CYS A 9 -6.58 -11.36 -4.78
CA CYS A 9 -6.51 -10.85 -3.40
C CYS A 9 -7.54 -9.72 -3.17
N ASN A 10 -8.73 -9.80 -3.76
CA ASN A 10 -9.86 -8.87 -3.55
C ASN A 10 -9.63 -7.35 -3.75
N LEU A 11 -8.46 -6.92 -4.24
CA LEU A 11 -8.17 -5.53 -4.61
C LEU A 11 -8.28 -5.36 -6.13
N ASN A 12 -9.51 -5.31 -6.62
CA ASN A 12 -9.83 -5.31 -8.05
C ASN A 12 -10.04 -3.90 -8.62
N ASN A 13 -9.94 -3.75 -9.94
CA ASN A 13 -10.18 -2.49 -10.68
C ASN A 13 -9.26 -1.32 -10.30
N ILE A 14 -8.06 -1.62 -9.79
CA ILE A 14 -7.04 -0.63 -9.45
C ILE A 14 -5.78 -0.95 -10.24
N LEU A 15 -5.14 0.07 -10.80
CA LEU A 15 -3.79 -0.07 -11.34
C LEU A 15 -2.81 -0.09 -10.17
N ILE A 16 -2.41 -1.28 -9.74
CA ILE A 16 -1.39 -1.46 -8.69
C ILE A 16 -0.02 -1.13 -9.29
N THR A 17 0.66 -0.17 -8.69
CA THR A 17 1.99 0.29 -9.12
C THR A 17 3.10 -0.28 -8.25
N ASP A 18 2.82 -0.58 -6.98
CA ASP A 18 3.78 -1.18 -6.05
C ASP A 18 3.08 -1.94 -4.91
N ILE A 19 3.81 -2.87 -4.31
CA ILE A 19 3.41 -3.61 -3.10
C ILE A 19 4.58 -3.70 -2.13
N GLU A 20 4.30 -3.62 -0.82
CA GLU A 20 5.31 -3.69 0.24
C GLU A 20 4.72 -4.43 1.45
N SER A 21 5.56 -4.98 2.31
CA SER A 21 5.14 -5.61 3.58
C SER A 21 5.90 -5.04 4.76
N ASP A 22 5.30 -5.11 5.95
CA ASP A 22 5.96 -4.80 7.21
C ASP A 22 6.27 -6.04 8.06
N ASP A 23 6.96 -5.82 9.20
CA ASP A 23 7.34 -6.87 10.14
C ASP A 23 6.14 -7.47 10.92
N PHE A 24 4.96 -6.85 10.83
CA PHE A 24 3.72 -7.32 11.47
C PHE A 24 2.89 -8.23 10.56
N GLY A 25 3.33 -8.45 9.31
CA GLY A 25 2.61 -9.24 8.32
C GLY A 25 1.50 -8.45 7.62
N ASN A 26 1.49 -7.13 7.73
CA ASN A 26 0.61 -6.30 6.91
C ASN A 26 1.14 -6.24 5.48
N ILE A 27 0.22 -6.22 4.52
CA ILE A 27 0.52 -6.02 3.10
C ILE A 27 -0.01 -4.66 2.71
N TYR A 28 0.83 -3.87 2.06
CA TYR A 28 0.49 -2.58 1.49
C TYR A 28 0.48 -2.69 -0.03
N ALA A 29 -0.46 -2.00 -0.65
CA ALA A 29 -0.52 -1.83 -2.08
C ALA A 29 -0.83 -0.38 -2.40
N CYS A 30 -0.19 0.17 -3.42
CA CYS A 30 -0.49 1.51 -3.90
C CYS A 30 -0.85 1.52 -5.38
N GLY A 31 -1.52 2.57 -5.80
CA GLY A 31 -1.96 2.66 -7.18
C GLY A 31 -2.08 4.07 -7.72
N PHE A 32 -2.29 4.08 -9.04
CA PHE A 32 -2.47 5.27 -9.85
C PHE A 32 -3.96 5.55 -10.13
N LEU A 33 -4.26 6.66 -10.82
CA LEU A 33 -5.62 7.10 -11.16
C LEU A 33 -6.52 7.39 -9.94
N GLY A 34 -5.92 7.92 -8.86
CA GLY A 34 -6.63 8.33 -7.65
C GLY A 34 -6.92 7.20 -6.67
N ALA A 35 -6.30 6.03 -6.84
CA ALA A 35 -6.54 4.87 -5.98
C ALA A 35 -5.97 5.05 -4.55
N GLY A 36 -4.80 5.71 -4.43
CA GLY A 36 -4.12 5.92 -3.15
C GLY A 36 -3.37 4.68 -2.66
N ILE A 37 -3.40 4.47 -1.35
CA ILE A 37 -2.70 3.39 -0.64
C ILE A 37 -3.72 2.54 0.09
N PHE A 38 -3.50 1.23 0.11
CA PHE A 38 -4.34 0.25 0.79
C PHE A 38 -3.48 -0.62 1.68
N ARG A 39 -4.03 -1.05 2.82
CA ARG A 39 -3.42 -2.04 3.72
C ARG A 39 -4.35 -3.21 3.94
N SER A 40 -3.79 -4.42 3.93
CA SER A 40 -4.41 -5.64 4.41
C SER A 40 -3.65 -6.14 5.65
N THR A 41 -4.39 -6.54 6.67
CA THR A 41 -3.87 -7.17 7.90
C THR A 41 -4.18 -8.67 7.93
N ASP A 42 -4.74 -9.20 6.84
CA ASP A 42 -5.28 -10.57 6.75
C ASP A 42 -4.83 -11.26 5.46
N GLN A 43 -3.58 -11.00 5.05
CA GLN A 43 -2.91 -11.64 3.91
C GLN A 43 -3.64 -11.42 2.57
N GLY A 44 -4.22 -10.25 2.37
CA GLY A 44 -4.86 -9.84 1.13
C GLY A 44 -6.32 -10.30 0.99
N LEU A 45 -6.95 -10.77 2.07
CA LEU A 45 -8.37 -11.12 2.03
C LEU A 45 -9.26 -9.86 2.06
N ASN A 46 -8.91 -8.86 2.87
CA ASN A 46 -9.58 -7.56 2.96
C ASN A 46 -8.56 -6.41 2.94
N TRP A 47 -9.01 -5.25 2.47
CA TRP A 47 -8.17 -4.06 2.31
C TRP A 47 -8.87 -2.82 2.88
N ILE A 48 -8.11 -2.01 3.60
CA ILE A 48 -8.52 -0.71 4.12
C ILE A 48 -7.79 0.36 3.34
N ASN A 49 -8.50 1.39 2.88
CA ASN A 49 -7.89 2.54 2.21
C ASN A 49 -7.21 3.44 3.25
N LEU A 50 -5.93 3.72 3.03
CA LEU A 50 -5.07 4.58 3.84
C LEU A 50 -4.77 5.93 3.17
N GLY A 51 -5.44 6.26 2.07
CA GLY A 51 -5.17 7.48 1.31
C GLY A 51 -5.55 8.78 2.02
N SER A 52 -6.27 8.73 3.15
CA SER A 52 -6.65 9.94 3.89
C SER A 52 -5.41 10.72 4.34
N GLY A 53 -5.35 12.01 4.00
CA GLY A 53 -4.22 12.89 4.33
C GLY A 53 -3.17 13.05 3.24
N LEU A 54 -3.12 12.15 2.25
CA LEU A 54 -2.28 12.36 1.06
C LEU A 54 -2.86 13.48 0.20
N ILE A 55 -2.03 14.49 -0.11
CA ILE A 55 -2.40 15.57 -1.03
C ILE A 55 -2.62 15.01 -2.44
N SER A 56 -1.82 14.01 -2.84
CA SER A 56 -1.97 13.30 -4.11
C SER A 56 -2.24 11.82 -3.89
N GLN A 57 -3.34 11.33 -4.47
CA GLN A 57 -3.76 9.92 -4.44
C GLN A 57 -3.11 9.07 -5.55
N ASN A 58 -2.24 9.67 -6.36
CA ASN A 58 -1.48 8.95 -7.38
C ASN A 58 -0.10 8.60 -6.79
N VAL A 59 0.02 7.36 -6.33
CA VAL A 59 1.19 6.85 -5.63
C VAL A 59 1.88 5.82 -6.53
N PHE A 60 3.21 5.89 -6.62
CA PHE A 60 4.01 5.04 -7.51
C PHE A 60 4.89 4.03 -6.79
N SER A 61 5.28 4.34 -5.56
CA SER A 61 6.22 3.51 -4.81
C SER A 61 5.93 3.57 -3.32
N LEU A 62 6.08 2.44 -2.65
CA LEU A 62 6.08 2.31 -1.21
C LEU A 62 7.45 1.84 -0.73
N LYS A 63 7.85 2.30 0.45
CA LYS A 63 9.01 1.73 1.13
C LYS A 63 8.77 1.64 2.62
N TYR A 64 8.85 0.42 3.15
CA TYR A 64 8.90 0.19 4.59
C TYR A 64 10.35 0.21 5.08
N ILE A 65 10.58 0.95 6.16
CA ILE A 65 11.84 0.92 6.92
C ILE A 65 11.54 0.25 8.26
N ASN A 66 12.15 -0.92 8.44
CA ASN A 66 12.07 -1.72 9.65
C ASN A 66 12.67 -0.97 10.86
N ASP A 67 12.40 -1.46 12.07
CA ASP A 67 12.78 -0.89 13.38
C ASP A 67 12.13 0.46 13.76
N GLU A 68 11.86 1.33 12.79
CA GLU A 68 11.26 2.66 13.02
C GLU A 68 9.76 2.71 12.68
N ASN A 69 9.20 1.63 12.12
CA ASN A 69 7.81 1.54 11.65
C ASN A 69 7.44 2.68 10.69
N ILE A 70 8.36 3.02 9.79
CA ILE A 70 8.18 4.11 8.83
C ILE A 70 7.73 3.56 7.48
N LEU A 71 6.70 4.21 6.92
CA LEU A 71 6.33 4.05 5.53
C LEU A 71 6.62 5.33 4.76
N TYR A 72 7.30 5.20 3.64
CA TYR A 72 7.45 6.26 2.65
C TYR A 72 6.55 5.99 1.45
N ALA A 73 5.91 7.04 0.93
CA ALA A 73 5.12 7.00 -0.29
C ALA A 73 5.62 8.03 -1.30
N GLY A 74 6.02 7.55 -2.48
CA GLY A 74 6.39 8.40 -3.62
C GLY A 74 5.15 8.74 -4.44
N THR A 75 4.85 10.03 -4.58
CA THR A 75 3.68 10.52 -5.32
C THR A 75 4.08 11.26 -6.60
N THR A 76 3.16 11.34 -7.56
CA THR A 76 3.40 11.98 -8.87
C THR A 76 3.70 13.48 -8.77
N ASP A 77 2.86 14.21 -8.04
CA ASP A 77 2.81 15.69 -8.12
C ASP A 77 3.04 16.37 -6.77
N SER A 78 3.27 15.59 -5.70
CA SER A 78 3.37 16.13 -4.34
C SER A 78 4.58 15.60 -3.58
N GLY A 79 5.50 14.91 -4.26
CA GLY A 79 6.77 14.46 -3.70
C GLY A 79 6.64 13.24 -2.80
N LEU A 80 7.50 13.18 -1.78
CA LEU A 80 7.64 12.06 -0.85
C LEU A 80 6.89 12.33 0.45
N TYR A 81 6.06 11.37 0.88
CA TYR A 81 5.34 11.40 2.15
C TYR A 81 5.92 10.39 3.12
N LYS A 82 5.77 10.66 4.42
CA LYS A 82 6.30 9.81 5.50
C LYS A 82 5.22 9.61 6.55
N SER A 83 4.85 8.35 6.74
CA SER A 83 4.08 7.91 7.90
C SER A 83 4.99 7.31 8.96
N THR A 84 4.72 7.60 10.23
CA THR A 84 5.34 6.96 11.42
C THR A 84 4.35 6.10 12.20
N ASP A 85 3.16 5.87 11.64
CA ASP A 85 2.05 5.16 12.26
C ASP A 85 1.42 4.14 11.31
N LEU A 86 2.25 3.53 10.45
CA LEU A 86 1.84 2.47 9.52
C LEU A 86 0.72 2.88 8.54
N GLY A 87 0.73 4.16 8.15
CA GLY A 87 -0.12 4.77 7.14
C GLY A 87 -1.48 5.25 7.65
N GLU A 88 -1.67 5.35 8.97
CA GLU A 88 -2.86 6.00 9.54
C GLU A 88 -2.83 7.51 9.29
N THR A 89 -1.64 8.12 9.26
CA THR A 89 -1.38 9.49 8.83
C THR A 89 -0.12 9.58 7.93
N TRP A 90 -0.03 10.59 7.05
CA TRP A 90 0.98 10.73 6.00
C TRP A 90 1.63 12.12 5.93
#